data_AF-A0A940SAF0-F1
#
_entry.id   AF-A0A940SAF0-F1
#
_cell.length_a   1.000
_cell.length_b   1.000
_cell.length_c   1.000
_cell.angle_alpha   90.00
_cell.angle_beta   90.00
_cell.angle_gamma   90.00
#
_symmetry.space_group_name_H-M   'P 1'
#
loop_
_entity.id
_entity.type
_entity.pdbx_description
1 polymer ?
#
loop_
_entity_poly.entity_id
_entity_poly.type
_entity_poly.pdbx_seq_one_letter_code
_entity_poly.pdbx_strand_id
1 'polypeptide(L)' 'MIVEGTSSGTTKDGVQFTGGLTYAGFFTDVFEIRDFKIQRLYVYLDPDYWGKNTAPYPWLTRDEEWPKH' A
#
# COMPACT_ATOMS: atom_id res chain seq x y z
N MET A 1 -16.52 2.12 9.13
CA MET A 1 -16.23 2.90 7.91
C MET A 1 -15.02 2.28 7.25
N ILE A 2 -15.00 2.19 5.92
CA ILE A 2 -13.87 1.66 5.15
C ILE A 2 -13.35 2.78 4.27
N VAL A 3 -12.04 2.98 4.25
CA VAL A 3 -11.37 3.97 3.40
C VAL A 3 -10.22 3.28 2.67
N GLU A 4 -10.21 3.41 1.35
CA GLU A 4 -9.10 3.00 0.51
C GLU A 4 -8.35 4.23 0.01
N GLY A 5 -7.06 4.10 -0.23
CA GLY A 5 -6.27 5.23 -0.70
C GLY A 5 -4.85 4.88 -1.09
N THR A 6 -4.12 5.93 -1.43
CA THR A 6 -2.71 5.89 -1.78
C THR A 6 -1.89 6.73 -0.82
N SER A 7 -0.66 6.31 -0.60
CA SER A 7 0.35 6.98 0.21
C SER A 7 1.65 7.10 -0.58
N SER A 8 2.48 8.07 -0.21
CA SER A 8 3.82 8.25 -0.77
C SER A 8 4.82 8.52 0.35
N GLY A 9 6.09 8.21 0.09
CA GLY A 9 7.12 8.37 1.10
C GLY A 9 8.48 7.87 0.67
N THR A 10 9.39 7.81 1.65
CA THR A 10 10.74 7.27 1.49
C THR A 10 11.04 6.32 2.63
N THR A 11 11.42 5.09 2.28
CA THR A 11 11.82 4.07 3.25
C THR A 11 13.11 4.47 3.98
N LYS A 12 13.41 3.80 5.10
CA LYS A 12 14.67 4.01 5.84
C LYS A 12 15.92 3.85 4.96
N ASP A 13 15.85 2.98 3.95
CA ASP A 13 16.95 2.69 3.04
C ASP A 13 16.97 3.62 1.80
N GLY A 14 16.14 4.67 1.77
CA GLY A 14 16.12 5.66 0.70
C GLY A 14 15.25 5.31 -0.52
N VAL A 15 14.56 4.16 -0.53
CA VAL A 15 13.62 3.80 -1.61
C VAL A 15 12.39 4.70 -1.54
N GLN A 16 12.08 5.41 -2.63
CA GLN A 16 10.85 6.20 -2.75
C GLN A 16 9.69 5.33 -3.24
N PHE A 17 8.48 5.64 -2.76
CA PHE A 17 7.24 5.00 -3.23
C PHE A 17 6.11 6.02 -3.35
N THR A 18 5.18 5.74 -4.26
CA THR A 18 3.95 6.49 -4.47
C THR A 18 2.88 5.53 -4.96
N GLY A 19 1.81 5.36 -4.18
CA GLY A 19 0.68 4.50 -4.56
C GLY A 19 0.08 4.94 -5.90
N GLY A 20 -0.19 3.98 -6.77
CA GLY A 20 -0.61 4.22 -8.16
C GLY A 20 0.53 4.39 -9.16
N LEU A 21 1.78 4.58 -8.69
CA LEU A 21 2.97 4.63 -9.55
C LEU A 21 3.96 3.51 -9.25
N THR A 22 4.02 3.08 -7.99
CA THR A 22 4.83 1.95 -7.54
C THR A 22 3.93 0.82 -7.05
N TYR A 23 4.49 -0.40 -6.93
CA TYR A 23 3.78 -1.54 -6.34
C TYR A 23 3.34 -1.31 -4.89
N ALA A 24 4.06 -0.43 -4.19
CA ALA A 24 3.79 -0.06 -2.83
C ALA A 24 2.96 1.23 -2.71
N GLY A 25 2.31 1.38 -1.56
CA GLY A 25 1.65 2.62 -1.14
C GLY A 25 0.12 2.58 -1.18
N PHE A 26 -0.50 1.48 -1.64
CA PHE A 26 -1.93 1.25 -1.46
C PHE A 26 -2.25 0.81 -0.04
N PHE A 27 -3.39 1.25 0.50
CA PHE A 27 -3.85 0.85 1.82
C PHE A 27 -5.38 0.74 1.88
N THR A 28 -5.85 0.01 2.89
CA THR A 28 -7.26 -0.05 3.28
C THR A 28 -7.39 0.07 4.79
N ASP A 29 -8.05 1.12 5.25
CA ASP A 29 -8.30 1.37 6.65
C ASP A 29 -9.75 1.05 7.01
N VAL A 30 -9.93 0.25 8.07
CA VAL A 30 -11.24 -0.08 8.64
C VAL A 30 -11.38 0.57 10.01
N PHE A 31 -12.25 1.57 10.08
CA PHE A 31 -12.54 2.32 11.31
C PHE A 31 -13.80 1.82 11.99
N GLU A 32 -13.71 1.63 13.31
CA GLU A 32 -14.87 1.64 14.18
C GLU A 32 -15.07 3.03 14.77
N ILE A 33 -16.21 3.64 14.45
CA ILE A 33 -16.56 4.99 14.89
C ILE A 33 -17.76 4.90 15.83
N ARG A 34 -17.65 5.51 17.02
CA ARG A 34 -18.74 5.70 17.98
C ARG A 34 -18.62 7.10 18.57
N ASP A 35 -19.75 7.78 18.75
CA ASP A 35 -19.81 9.15 19.28
C ASP A 35 -18.84 10.11 18.59
N PHE A 36 -18.78 10.04 17.25
CA PHE A 36 -17.88 10.84 16.41
C PHE A 36 -16.38 10.68 16.70
N LYS A 37 -15.97 9.60 17.36
CA LYS A 37 -14.57 9.27 17.65
C LYS A 37 -14.18 7.91 17.08
N ILE A 38 -12.92 7.78 16.65
CA ILE A 38 -12.33 6.51 16.26
C ILE A 38 -12.05 5.71 17.55
N GLN A 39 -12.67 4.54 17.67
CA GLN A 39 -12.47 3.62 18.80
C GLN A 39 -11.46 2.53 18.46
N ARG A 40 -11.45 2.10 17.19
CA ARG A 40 -10.51 1.12 16.64
C ARG A 40 -10.19 1.45 15.18
N LEU A 41 -8.98 1.13 14.79
CA LEU A 41 -8.49 1.21 13.41
C LEU A 41 -7.74 -0.08 13.09
N TYR A 42 -8.12 -0.73 12.01
CA TYR A 42 -7.36 -1.81 11.38
C TYR A 42 -6.76 -1.25 10.09
N VAL A 43 -5.43 -1.25 10.01
CA VAL A 43 -4.69 -0.81 8.82
C VAL A 43 -4.27 -2.06 8.06
N TYR A 44 -4.74 -2.18 6.82
CA TYR A 44 -4.23 -3.15 5.87
C TYR A 44 -3.31 -2.40 4.92
N LEU A 45 -2.02 -2.66 5.05
CA LEU A 45 -1.00 -2.24 4.10
C LEU A 45 -0.62 -3.48 3.28
N ASP A 46 -0.50 -3.32 1.97
CA ASP A 46 -0.03 -4.42 1.13
C ASP A 46 1.31 -4.95 1.67
N PRO A 47 1.46 -6.29 1.82
CA PRO A 47 2.65 -6.89 2.41
C PRO A 47 3.85 -6.91 1.45
N ASP A 48 3.74 -6.28 0.28
CA ASP A 48 4.84 -6.20 -0.66
C ASP A 48 5.93 -5.27 -0.07
N TYR A 49 7.08 -5.86 0.24
CA TYR A 49 8.18 -5.19 0.95
C TYR A 49 8.88 -4.14 0.07
N TRP A 50 8.16 -3.11 -0.38
CA TRP A 50 8.67 -2.04 -1.25
C TRP A 50 9.30 -2.62 -2.54
N GLY A 51 8.71 -3.70 -3.08
CA GLY A 51 9.20 -4.41 -4.25
C GLY A 51 10.45 -5.29 -4.05
N LYS A 52 10.94 -5.49 -2.82
CA LYS A 52 12.16 -6.29 -2.57
C LYS A 52 11.92 -7.80 -2.44
N ASN A 53 10.70 -8.24 -2.10
CA ASN A 53 10.37 -9.66 -1.93
C ASN A 53 9.42 -10.15 -3.02
N THR A 54 9.95 -10.27 -4.25
CA THR A 54 9.19 -10.75 -5.41
C THR A 54 9.23 -12.27 -5.57
N ALA A 55 10.04 -12.97 -4.78
CA ALA A 55 10.21 -14.43 -4.86
C ALA A 55 8.90 -15.23 -4.75
N PRO A 56 7.90 -14.82 -3.94
CA PRO A 56 6.60 -15.49 -3.88
C PRO A 56 5.69 -15.22 -5.10
N TYR A 57 6.05 -14.30 -5.98
CA TYR A 57 5.23 -13.81 -7.09
C TYR A 57 5.90 -14.12 -8.44
N PRO A 58 5.89 -15.39 -8.90
CA PRO A 58 6.55 -15.80 -10.14
C PRO A 58 5.97 -15.16 -11.43
N TRP A 59 4.78 -14.58 -11.36
CA TRP A 59 4.18 -13.79 -12.46
C TRP A 59 4.60 -12.32 -12.46
N LEU A 60 5.27 -11.85 -11.40
CA LEU A 60 5.76 -10.49 -11.27
C LEU A 60 7.10 -10.37 -12.02
N THR A 61 7.06 -10.51 -13.35
CA THR A 61 8.19 -10.13 -14.20
C THR A 61 8.35 -8.63 -14.13
N ARG A 62 9.57 -8.18 -13.82
CA ARG A 62 9.93 -6.79 -13.47
C ARG A 62 9.66 -5.75 -14.57
N ASP A 63 9.14 -6.18 -15.72
CA ASP A 63 8.93 -5.40 -16.94
C ASP A 63 7.45 -5.13 -17.27
N GLU A 64 6.49 -5.53 -16.42
CA GLU A 64 5.10 -5.05 -16.60
C GLU A 64 4.99 -3.61 -16.09
N GLU A 65 5.01 -2.64 -17.02
CA GLU A 65 4.54 -1.28 -16.75
C GLU A 65 3.07 -1.35 -16.33
N TRP A 66 2.80 -0.99 -15.08
CA TRP A 66 1.43 -0.85 -14.56
C TRP A 66 0.61 0.06 -15.50
N PRO A 67 -0.59 -0.35 -15.93
CA PRO A 67 -1.41 0.47 -16.82
C PRO A 67 -1.72 1.80 -16.14
N LYS A 68 -1.15 2.88 -16.69
CA LYS A 68 -1.47 4.26 -16.32
C LYS A 68 -2.89 4.53 -16.82
N HIS A 69 -3.87 4.44 -15.92
CA HIS A 69 -5.21 4.99 -16.13
C HIS A 69 -5.21 6.48 -15.81
#